data_AF-A0A6G0UD16-F1
#
_entry.id   AF-A0A6G0UD16-F1
#
_cell.length_a   1.000
_cell.length_b   1.000
_cell.length_c   1.000
_cell.angle_alpha   90.00
_cell.angle_beta   90.00
_cell.angle_gamma   90.00
#
_symmetry.space_group_name_H-M   'P 1'
#
loop_
_entity.id
_entity.type
_entity.pdbx_description
1 polymer ?
#
loop_
_entity_poly.entity_id
_entity_poly.type
_entity_poly.pdbx_seq_one_letter_code
_entity_poly.pdbx_strand_id
1 'polypeptide(L)'
;MAAIVCFLYDTEKFLANNKTINTEYSDYRFCAGLNEAGSMDAIKAKKNSNYTDENAHLWTHTVVVREPMERFVSGFLDKCIVEKVWLKWKETCFGCKDDLSCFLKRLDKTMIYPNLRKLTMDTHHFAPQSWYCEMGTYMYNNYTVLRYSRSDPE
;
A
#
# COMPACT_ATOMS: atom_id res chain seq x y z
N MET A 1 -2.90 -5.30 4.32
CA MET A 1 -2.47 -4.27 5.30
C MET A 1 -3.65 -3.59 5.99
N ALA A 2 -4.74 -3.25 5.28
CA ALA A 2 -5.94 -2.63 5.87
C ALA A 2 -6.51 -3.37 7.10
N ALA A 3 -6.54 -4.71 7.07
CA ALA A 3 -6.99 -5.54 8.19
C ALA A 3 -6.24 -5.29 9.51
N ILE A 4 -4.90 -5.20 9.45
CA ILE A 4 -4.05 -4.95 10.62
C ILE A 4 -4.33 -3.56 11.18
N VAL A 5 -4.40 -2.55 10.30
CA VAL A 5 -4.69 -1.16 10.71
C VAL A 5 -6.11 -1.05 11.30
N CYS A 6 -7.07 -1.81 10.78
CA CYS A 6 -8.43 -1.89 11.32
C CYS A 6 -8.47 -2.54 12.70
N PHE A 7 -7.74 -3.64 12.90
CA PHE A 7 -7.56 -4.27 14.21
C PHE A 7 -6.97 -3.28 15.23
N LEU A 8 -5.91 -2.55 14.86
CA LEU A 8 -5.29 -1.56 15.75
C LEU A 8 -6.19 -0.34 16.03
N TYR A 9 -7.11 -0.02 15.12
CA TYR A 9 -8.01 1.13 15.27
C TYR A 9 -9.11 0.88 16.31
N ASP A 10 -9.71 -0.32 16.29
CA ASP A 10 -10.77 -0.70 17.24
C ASP A 10 -10.78 -2.23 17.44
N THR A 11 -9.85 -2.70 18.27
CA THR A 11 -9.66 -4.13 18.56
C THR A 11 -10.95 -4.79 19.07
N GLU A 12 -11.68 -4.13 19.97
CA GLU A 12 -12.89 -4.67 20.57
C GLU A 12 -13.98 -4.88 19.52
N LYS A 13 -14.29 -3.86 18.71
CA LYS A 13 -15.30 -4.02 17.64
C LYS A 13 -14.86 -5.00 16.58
N PHE A 14 -13.57 -5.03 16.24
CA PHE A 14 -13.03 -5.97 15.27
C PHE A 14 -13.27 -7.42 15.71
N LEU A 15 -12.90 -7.75 16.96
CA LEU A 15 -13.09 -9.08 17.52
C LEU A 15 -14.57 -9.42 17.75
N ALA A 16 -15.37 -8.47 18.25
CA ALA A 16 -16.81 -8.68 18.49
C ALA A 16 -17.60 -8.98 17.22
N ASN A 17 -17.11 -8.52 16.05
CA ASN A 17 -17.70 -8.81 14.75
C ASN A 17 -17.09 -10.06 14.07
N ASN A 18 -16.39 -10.91 14.83
CA ASN A 18 -15.74 -12.13 14.35
C ASN A 18 -14.81 -11.88 13.15
N LYS A 19 -14.15 -10.72 13.11
CA LYS A 19 -13.18 -10.39 12.06
C LYS A 19 -11.84 -11.03 12.37
N THR A 20 -11.14 -11.41 11.31
CA THR A 20 -9.75 -11.90 11.39
C THR A 20 -8.91 -11.14 10.38
N ILE A 21 -7.59 -11.13 10.59
CA ILE A 21 -6.66 -10.49 9.64
C ILE A 21 -6.79 -11.09 8.23
N ASN A 22 -7.15 -12.38 8.15
CA ASN A 22 -7.28 -13.13 6.90
C ASN A 22 -8.64 -12.97 6.21
N THR A 23 -9.67 -12.47 6.91
CA THR A 23 -11.04 -12.33 6.38
C THR A 23 -11.37 -10.90 5.93
N GLU A 24 -10.42 -9.98 6.04
CA GLU A 24 -10.53 -8.57 5.61
C GLU A 24 -9.79 -8.37 4.28
N TYR A 25 -10.52 -8.59 3.18
CA TYR A 25 -10.05 -8.45 1.80
C TYR A 25 -10.64 -7.19 1.14
N SER A 26 -10.21 -6.85 -0.08
CA SER A 26 -10.58 -5.60 -0.77
C SER A 26 -12.08 -5.35 -0.83
N ASP A 27 -12.87 -6.42 -0.98
CA ASP A 27 -14.32 -6.36 -1.18
C ASP A 27 -15.09 -6.27 0.15
N TYR A 28 -14.45 -6.63 1.28
CA TYR A 28 -15.04 -6.63 2.61
C TYR A 28 -14.05 -6.05 3.61
N ARG A 29 -14.15 -4.73 3.81
CA ARG A 29 -13.29 -3.95 4.70
C ARG A 29 -14.12 -3.32 5.82
N PHE A 30 -14.04 -3.87 7.04
CA PHE A 30 -14.81 -3.44 8.20
C PHE A 30 -14.57 -1.97 8.58
N CYS A 31 -13.33 -1.52 8.53
CA CYS A 31 -12.98 -0.12 8.84
C CYS A 31 -12.89 0.79 7.61
N ALA A 32 -13.40 0.37 6.44
CA ALA A 32 -13.30 1.17 5.22
C ALA A 32 -13.78 2.61 5.43
N GLY A 33 -12.95 3.58 5.04
CA GLY A 33 -13.25 5.01 5.19
C GLY A 33 -13.20 5.56 6.62
N LEU A 34 -13.11 4.70 7.65
CA LEU A 34 -13.05 5.14 9.05
C LEU A 34 -11.63 5.51 9.46
N ASN A 35 -10.67 4.63 9.21
CA ASN A 35 -9.26 4.77 9.61
C ASN A 35 -8.30 4.98 8.43
N GLU A 36 -8.82 5.34 7.26
CA GLU A 36 -8.05 5.53 6.02
C GLU A 36 -8.07 7.00 5.56
N ALA A 37 -6.96 7.52 5.06
CA ALA A 37 -6.88 8.87 4.50
C ALA A 37 -5.88 8.89 3.34
N GLY A 38 -6.15 9.70 2.32
CA GLY A 38 -5.32 9.81 1.11
C GLY A 38 -4.21 10.86 1.18
N SER A 39 -4.27 11.77 2.17
CA SER A 39 -3.30 12.84 2.40
C SER A 39 -3.28 13.25 3.86
N MET A 40 -2.23 13.97 4.28
CA MET A 40 -2.12 14.54 5.62
C MET A 40 -3.23 15.55 5.90
N ASP A 41 -3.63 16.35 4.90
CA ASP A 41 -4.76 17.26 5.04
C ASP A 41 -6.10 16.51 5.22
N ALA A 42 -6.27 15.38 4.56
CA ALA A 42 -7.44 14.52 4.79
C ALA A 42 -7.43 13.91 6.20
N ILE A 43 -6.25 13.64 6.79
CA ILE A 43 -6.14 13.24 8.19
C ILE A 43 -6.56 14.39 9.11
N LYS A 44 -6.10 15.62 8.87
CA LYS A 44 -6.51 16.81 9.65
C LYS A 44 -8.02 17.05 9.58
N ALA A 45 -8.61 16.88 8.40
CA ALA A 45 -10.03 17.15 8.15
C ALA A 45 -10.99 16.08 8.74
N LYS A 46 -10.49 14.95 9.24
CA LYS A 46 -11.35 13.93 9.84
C LYS A 46 -11.96 14.43 11.14
N LYS A 47 -13.28 14.22 11.31
CA LYS A 47 -14.07 14.68 12.46
C LYS A 47 -13.50 14.30 13.83
N ASN A 48 -12.86 13.13 13.93
CA ASN A 48 -12.29 12.61 15.18
C ASN A 48 -10.75 12.70 15.20
N SER A 49 -10.16 13.48 14.29
CA SER A 49 -8.73 13.69 14.25
C SER A 49 -8.34 14.79 15.22
N ASN A 50 -7.38 14.48 16.08
CA ASN A 50 -6.66 15.45 16.87
C ASN A 50 -5.33 15.83 16.20
N TYR A 51 -5.07 15.46 14.93
CA TYR A 51 -3.82 15.80 14.25
C TYR A 51 -3.88 17.23 13.69
N THR A 52 -2.94 18.09 14.10
CA THR A 52 -2.76 19.47 13.62
C THR A 52 -1.29 19.75 13.33
N ASP A 53 -0.98 20.82 12.60
CA ASP A 53 0.42 21.22 12.38
C ASP A 53 1.14 21.57 13.69
N GLU A 54 0.41 22.13 14.67
CA GLU A 54 0.95 22.50 15.98
C GLU A 54 1.36 21.28 16.80
N ASN A 55 0.59 20.18 16.72
CA ASN A 55 0.86 18.98 17.51
C ASN A 55 1.45 17.83 16.70
N ALA A 56 1.78 18.03 15.42
CA ALA A 56 2.36 17.01 14.55
C ALA A 56 3.60 16.33 15.17
N HIS A 57 4.39 17.07 15.95
CA HIS A 57 5.56 16.58 16.66
C HIS A 57 5.25 15.54 17.77
N LEU A 58 4.01 15.47 18.24
CA LEU A 58 3.54 14.47 19.22
C LEU A 58 3.13 13.16 18.55
N TRP A 59 3.05 13.12 17.23
CA TRP A 59 2.61 11.95 16.48
C TRP A 59 3.77 11.14 15.96
N THR A 60 3.65 9.82 16.10
CA THR A 60 4.56 8.88 15.46
C THR A 60 4.02 8.51 14.09
N HIS A 61 4.71 8.93 13.03
CA HIS A 61 4.44 8.41 11.69
C HIS A 61 5.29 7.18 11.45
N THR A 62 4.66 6.10 11.00
CA THR A 62 5.35 4.82 10.77
C THR A 62 5.10 4.36 9.34
N VAL A 63 6.15 3.90 8.68
CA VAL A 63 6.05 3.31 7.34
C VAL A 63 6.72 1.95 7.30
N VAL A 64 6.06 0.97 6.69
CA VAL A 64 6.63 -0.36 6.45
C VAL A 64 7.18 -0.40 5.03
N VAL A 65 8.50 -0.54 4.91
CA VAL A 65 9.18 -0.62 3.61
C VAL A 65 9.75 -2.01 3.41
N ARG A 66 9.84 -2.44 2.15
CA ARG A 66 10.49 -3.68 1.75
C ARG A 66 11.60 -3.39 0.75
N GLU A 67 12.60 -4.26 0.69
CA GLU A 67 13.62 -4.21 -0.35
C GLU A 67 12.94 -4.16 -1.75
N PRO A 68 13.29 -3.18 -2.61
CA PRO A 68 12.60 -2.97 -3.89
C PRO A 68 12.54 -4.19 -4.81
N MET A 69 13.63 -4.95 -4.96
CA MET A 69 13.66 -6.12 -5.85
C MET A 69 12.78 -7.25 -5.30
N GLU A 70 12.85 -7.53 -4.00
CA GLU A 70 11.98 -8.52 -3.36
C GLU A 70 10.50 -8.16 -3.50
N ARG A 71 10.16 -6.89 -3.27
CA ARG A 71 8.78 -6.42 -3.40
C ARG A 71 8.28 -6.58 -4.83
N PHE A 72 9.12 -6.25 -5.81
CA PHE A 72 8.83 -6.42 -7.23
C PHE A 72 8.57 -7.90 -7.55
N VAL A 73 9.51 -8.80 -7.20
CA VAL A 73 9.38 -10.24 -7.49
C VAL A 73 8.13 -10.81 -6.82
N SER A 74 7.91 -10.48 -5.53
CA SER A 74 6.74 -10.91 -4.78
C SER A 74 5.44 -10.44 -5.43
N GLY A 75 5.38 -9.18 -5.88
CA GLY A 75 4.18 -8.63 -6.54
C GLY A 75 3.91 -9.28 -7.89
N PHE A 76 4.95 -9.55 -8.68
CA PHE A 76 4.80 -10.16 -10.01
C PHE A 76 4.35 -11.61 -9.89
N LEU A 77 4.95 -12.37 -8.97
CA LEU A 77 4.52 -13.74 -8.67
C LEU A 77 3.07 -13.78 -8.19
N ASP A 78 2.72 -12.95 -7.21
CA ASP A 78 1.37 -12.90 -6.64
C ASP A 78 0.33 -12.54 -7.71
N LYS A 79 0.46 -11.38 -8.35
CA LYS A 79 -0.56 -10.84 -9.25
C LYS A 79 -0.58 -11.49 -10.62
N CYS A 80 0.58 -11.72 -11.23
CA CYS A 80 0.67 -12.09 -12.63
C CYS A 80 0.79 -13.60 -12.85
N ILE A 81 1.42 -14.33 -11.92
CA ILE A 81 1.65 -15.78 -12.05
C ILE A 81 0.62 -16.60 -11.28
N VAL A 82 0.40 -16.28 -10.00
CA VAL A 82 -0.48 -17.05 -9.09
C VAL A 82 -1.94 -16.64 -9.28
N GLU A 83 -2.28 -15.37 -9.02
CA GLU A 83 -3.65 -14.87 -9.15
C GLU A 83 -4.09 -14.72 -10.61
N LYS A 84 -3.14 -14.51 -11.53
CA LYS A 84 -3.37 -14.28 -12.96
C LYS A 84 -4.45 -13.24 -13.21
N VAL A 85 -4.35 -12.09 -12.54
CA VAL A 85 -5.36 -11.01 -12.59
C VAL A 85 -5.75 -10.59 -14.01
N TRP A 86 -4.83 -10.76 -14.97
CA TRP A 86 -4.99 -10.47 -16.39
C TRP A 86 -6.02 -11.34 -17.11
N LEU A 87 -6.42 -12.48 -16.53
CA LEU A 87 -7.54 -13.28 -17.03
C LEU A 87 -8.88 -12.55 -16.89
N LYS A 88 -9.04 -11.80 -15.79
CA LYS A 88 -10.26 -11.02 -15.51
C LYS A 88 -10.12 -9.57 -16.00
N TRP A 89 -8.91 -8.99 -15.93
CA TRP A 89 -8.63 -7.60 -16.26
C TRP A 89 -7.47 -7.51 -17.25
N LYS A 90 -7.75 -7.60 -18.57
CA LYS A 90 -6.73 -7.81 -19.61
C LYS A 90 -5.58 -6.81 -19.62
N GLU A 91 -5.80 -5.58 -19.15
CA GLU A 91 -4.78 -4.54 -19.09
C GLU A 91 -3.83 -4.65 -17.88
N THR A 92 -4.16 -5.48 -16.88
CA THR A 92 -3.29 -5.73 -15.74
C THR A 92 -2.05 -6.52 -16.12
N CYS A 93 -1.04 -6.51 -15.25
CA CYS A 93 0.30 -6.97 -15.57
C CYS A 93 0.88 -6.25 -16.79
N PHE A 94 0.54 -4.97 -16.96
CA PHE A 94 0.82 -4.12 -18.11
C PHE A 94 0.42 -4.76 -19.45
N GLY A 95 -0.57 -5.66 -19.48
CA GLY A 95 -0.96 -6.43 -20.67
C GLY A 95 0.08 -7.46 -21.14
N CYS A 96 1.09 -7.75 -20.31
CA CYS A 96 2.14 -8.74 -20.58
C CYS A 96 1.82 -10.14 -20.03
N LYS A 97 0.70 -10.29 -19.30
CA LYS A 97 0.32 -11.55 -18.66
C LYS A 97 1.41 -12.04 -17.69
N ASP A 98 2.00 -13.20 -17.96
CA ASP A 98 3.08 -13.84 -17.21
C ASP A 98 4.49 -13.66 -17.82
N ASP A 99 4.62 -12.86 -18.89
CA ASP A 99 5.92 -12.54 -19.48
C ASP A 99 6.63 -11.41 -18.71
N LEU A 100 7.64 -11.81 -17.91
CA LEU A 100 8.46 -10.90 -17.10
C LEU A 100 9.28 -9.93 -17.97
N SER A 101 9.79 -10.37 -19.12
CA SER A 101 10.61 -9.53 -20.00
C SER A 101 9.78 -8.43 -20.65
N CYS A 102 8.57 -8.76 -21.10
CA CYS A 102 7.58 -7.78 -21.56
C CYS A 102 7.24 -6.81 -20.43
N PHE A 103 6.94 -7.34 -19.25
CA PHE A 103 6.52 -6.55 -18.09
C PHE A 103 7.57 -5.51 -17.73
N LEU A 104 8.84 -5.91 -17.57
CA LEU A 104 9.93 -5.01 -17.21
C LEU A 104 10.11 -3.87 -18.22
N LYS A 105 10.01 -4.16 -19.52
CA LYS A 105 10.09 -3.14 -20.58
C LYS A 105 8.97 -2.11 -20.51
N ARG A 106 7.76 -2.52 -20.12
CA ARG A 106 6.60 -1.60 -19.97
C ARG A 106 6.64 -0.84 -18.64
N LEU A 107 7.07 -1.50 -17.57
CA LEU A 107 7.27 -0.88 -16.27
C LEU A 107 8.31 0.23 -16.37
N ASP A 108 9.48 -0.05 -16.95
CA ASP A 108 10.57 0.92 -17.12
C ASP A 108 10.10 2.19 -17.86
N LYS A 109 9.43 2.03 -19.00
CA LYS A 109 8.82 3.15 -19.74
C LYS A 109 7.83 3.96 -18.90
N THR A 110 7.04 3.27 -18.07
CA THR A 110 6.06 3.90 -17.17
C THR A 110 6.76 4.68 -16.05
N MET A 111 7.90 4.19 -15.56
CA MET A 111 8.67 4.86 -14.51
C MET A 111 9.40 6.11 -15.00
N ILE A 112 9.88 6.10 -16.24
CA ILE A 112 10.58 7.26 -16.85
C ILE A 112 9.59 8.38 -17.16
N TYR A 113 8.38 8.05 -17.60
CA TYR A 113 7.33 9.01 -17.95
C TYR A 113 6.05 8.76 -17.15
N PRO A 114 6.06 8.98 -15.82
CA PRO A 114 4.93 8.66 -14.99
C PRO A 114 3.75 9.58 -15.29
N ASN A 115 2.66 8.99 -15.78
CA ASN A 115 1.38 9.68 -15.83
C ASN A 115 0.66 9.45 -14.49
N LEU A 116 0.96 10.28 -13.50
CA LEU A 116 0.37 10.21 -12.16
C LEU A 116 -1.15 10.39 -12.13
N ARG A 117 -1.77 10.85 -13.24
CA ARG A 117 -3.24 10.93 -13.40
C ARG A 117 -3.87 9.62 -13.85
N LYS A 118 -3.08 8.63 -14.29
CA LYS A 118 -3.53 7.28 -14.69
C LYS A 118 -2.81 6.22 -13.86
N LEU A 119 -2.97 6.30 -12.54
CA LEU A 119 -2.55 5.22 -11.65
C LEU A 119 -3.43 3.99 -11.93
N THR A 120 -2.83 2.94 -12.50
CA THR A 120 -3.44 1.63 -12.67
C THR A 120 -3.16 0.75 -11.45
N MET A 121 -3.88 -0.37 -11.36
CA MET A 121 -3.60 -1.42 -10.38
C MET A 121 -2.11 -1.82 -10.41
N ASP A 122 -1.53 -1.96 -11.59
CA ASP A 122 -0.12 -2.30 -11.73
C ASP A 122 0.80 -1.21 -11.18
N THR A 123 0.55 0.06 -11.49
CA THR A 123 1.37 1.14 -10.90
C THR A 123 1.26 1.14 -9.38
N HIS A 124 0.08 0.85 -8.81
CA HIS A 124 -0.08 0.76 -7.35
C HIS A 124 0.80 -0.33 -6.72
N HIS A 125 0.90 -1.50 -7.36
CA HIS A 125 1.66 -2.63 -6.83
C HIS A 125 3.16 -2.52 -7.12
N PHE A 126 3.56 -1.89 -8.24
CA PHE A 126 4.92 -1.97 -8.76
C PHE A 126 5.69 -0.63 -8.76
N ALA A 127 5.02 0.53 -8.66
CA ALA A 127 5.71 1.81 -8.53
C ALA A 127 6.37 1.96 -7.15
N PRO A 128 7.46 2.76 -7.03
CA PRO A 128 8.15 2.96 -5.76
C PRO A 128 7.20 3.32 -4.62
N GLN A 129 7.40 2.72 -3.44
CA GLN A 129 6.53 2.98 -2.28
C GLN A 129 6.53 4.47 -1.87
N SER A 130 7.63 5.19 -2.13
CA SER A 130 7.79 6.62 -1.88
C SER A 130 6.91 7.53 -2.76
N TRP A 131 6.29 7.00 -3.82
CA TRP A 131 5.39 7.77 -4.68
C TRP A 131 3.99 7.96 -4.07
N TYR A 132 3.67 7.25 -2.99
CA TYR A 132 2.36 7.24 -2.37
C TYR A 132 2.36 8.00 -1.04
N CYS A 133 1.16 8.37 -0.57
CA CYS A 133 0.92 8.92 0.77
C CYS A 133 1.78 10.15 1.12
N GLU A 134 2.08 11.00 0.14
CA GLU A 134 2.90 12.22 0.32
C GLU A 134 4.27 11.93 0.96
N MET A 135 4.75 10.70 0.79
CA MET A 135 5.91 10.18 1.48
C MET A 135 7.16 10.98 1.12
N GLY A 136 7.33 11.44 -0.13
CA GLY A 136 8.44 12.33 -0.52
C GLY A 136 8.44 13.70 0.19
N THR A 137 7.28 14.20 0.60
CA THR A 137 7.12 15.50 1.28
C THR A 137 7.39 15.37 2.79
N TYR A 138 6.97 14.27 3.39
CA TYR A 138 6.99 14.09 4.85
C TYR A 138 8.04 13.09 5.37
N MET A 139 8.69 12.28 4.51
CA MET A 139 9.64 11.22 4.92
C MET A 139 10.84 11.71 5.70
N TYR A 140 11.44 12.82 5.28
CA TYR A 140 12.85 13.10 5.58
C TYR A 140 13.15 13.28 7.07
N ASN A 141 12.15 13.70 7.88
CA ASN A 141 12.35 13.91 9.33
C ASN A 141 11.29 13.25 10.23
N ASN A 142 10.17 12.76 9.70
CA ASN A 142 8.98 12.49 10.52
C ASN A 142 8.56 11.02 10.59
N TYR A 143 9.15 10.12 9.78
CA TYR A 143 8.76 8.71 9.75
C TYR A 143 9.75 7.78 10.45
N THR A 144 9.22 6.93 11.32
CA THR A 144 9.86 5.67 11.73
C THR A 144 9.74 4.67 10.58
N VAL A 145 10.88 4.26 10.02
CA VAL A 145 10.94 3.30 8.91
C VAL A 145 11.11 1.88 9.46
N LEU A 146 10.06 1.07 9.36
CA LEU A 146 10.10 -0.36 9.66
C LEU A 146 10.49 -1.13 8.40
N ARG A 147 11.67 -1.75 8.41
CA ARG A 147 12.15 -2.56 7.29
C ARG A 147 11.64 -3.97 7.43
N TYR A 148 10.77 -4.39 6.52
CA TYR A 148 10.41 -5.79 6.37
C TYR A 148 11.62 -6.53 5.77
N SER A 149 12.30 -7.32 6.60
CA SER A 149 13.34 -8.24 6.17
C SER A 149 12.83 -9.66 6.40
N ARG A 150 13.17 -10.57 5.48
CA ARG A 150 12.87 -12.00 5.62
C ARG A 150 13.82 -12.70 6.58
N SER A 151 14.82 -11.99 7.11
CA SER A 151 15.82 -12.49 8.06
C SER A 151 15.39 -12.20 9.49
N ASP A 152 14.38 -12.93 9.97
CA ASP A 152 14.48 -13.49 11.31
C ASP A 152 15.03 -14.90 11.12
N PRO A 153 16.21 -15.25 11.66
CA PRO A 153 16.65 -16.64 11.70
C PRO A 153 15.68 -17.42 12.60
N GLU A 154 15.19 -18.57 12.12
CA GLU A 154 14.64 -19.62 12.98
C GLU A 154 15.64 -20.06 14.06
#